data_AF-A0ABD2ZT19-F1
#
_entry.id   AF-A0ABD2ZT19-F1
#
_cell.length_a   1.000
_cell.length_b   1.000
_cell.length_c   1.000
_cell.angle_alpha   90.00
_cell.angle_beta   90.00
_cell.angle_gamma   90.00
#
_symmetry.space_group_name_H-M   'P 1'
#
loop_
_entity.id
_entity.type
_entity.pdbx_description
1 polymer ?
#
loop_
_entity_poly.entity_id
_entity_poly.type
_entity_poly.pdbx_seq_one_letter_code
_entity_poly.pdbx_strand_id
1 'polypeptide(L)'
;MQVYRAKKNALEEIEGSHGTSYSKLPKYVELVRHHNLGSICKIHYDMPNLIMKEPRFFRMFISFKAQNDEFLEDGNNRFPLVVVMSETKNREVWCSFLHFFEKYFGPFDSHVPLTFMSDRQKGLNLAYEEKIPQGDVRYYCRHIYNNAKLQFPRLLQRNYSWEATKSFDILGHNKAKKFLTWGLMEK
;
A
#
# COMPACT_ATOMS: atom_id res chain seq x y z
N MET A 1 -16.16 -28.47 -0.64
CA MET A 1 -14.99 -28.37 -1.55
C MET A 1 -15.35 -28.24 -3.05
N GLN A 2 -16.46 -28.79 -3.55
CA GLN A 2 -16.82 -28.73 -4.98
C GLN A 2 -17.20 -27.34 -5.49
N VAL A 3 -17.96 -26.55 -4.71
CA VAL A 3 -18.44 -25.21 -5.12
C VAL A 3 -17.30 -24.20 -5.33
N TYR A 4 -16.24 -24.26 -4.51
CA TYR A 4 -15.06 -23.40 -4.67
C TYR A 4 -14.30 -23.70 -5.97
N ARG A 5 -14.13 -24.99 -6.32
CA ARG A 5 -13.47 -25.39 -7.57
C ARG A 5 -14.33 -25.03 -8.78
N ALA A 6 -15.64 -25.25 -8.71
CA ALA A 6 -16.56 -24.86 -9.79
C ALA A 6 -16.53 -23.34 -10.04
N LYS A 7 -16.59 -22.53 -8.97
CA LYS A 7 -16.45 -21.06 -9.07
C LYS A 7 -15.11 -20.65 -9.65
N LYS A 8 -14.02 -21.28 -9.20
CA LYS A 8 -12.67 -20.99 -9.71
C LYS A 8 -12.57 -21.29 -11.21
N ASN A 9 -13.04 -22.45 -11.64
CA ASN A 9 -12.99 -22.85 -13.05
C ASN A 9 -13.85 -21.94 -13.94
N ALA A 10 -15.05 -21.56 -13.48
CA ALA A 10 -15.91 -20.62 -14.21
C ALA A 10 -15.26 -19.23 -14.34
N LEU A 11 -14.58 -18.75 -13.30
CA LEU A 11 -13.83 -17.48 -13.36
C LEU A 11 -12.63 -17.58 -14.30
N GLU A 12 -11.89 -18.69 -14.29
CA GLU A 12 -10.77 -18.91 -15.23
C GLU A 12 -11.24 -19.00 -16.69
N GLU A 13 -12.45 -19.49 -16.93
CA GLU A 13 -13.04 -19.56 -18.27
C GLU A 13 -13.50 -18.18 -18.79
N ILE A 14 -14.02 -17.33 -17.89
CA ILE A 14 -14.50 -15.98 -18.24
C ILE A 14 -13.34 -14.96 -18.30
N GLU A 15 -12.46 -14.95 -17.30
CA GLU A 15 -11.43 -13.92 -17.09
C GLU A 15 -10.02 -14.39 -17.52
N GLY A 16 -9.85 -15.69 -17.77
CA GLY A 16 -8.56 -16.31 -18.01
C GLY A 16 -7.82 -16.69 -16.72
N SER A 17 -6.78 -17.53 -16.84
CA SER A 17 -5.98 -17.92 -15.68
C SER A 17 -5.09 -16.76 -15.20
N HIS A 18 -4.91 -16.64 -13.88
CA HIS A 18 -3.94 -15.67 -13.32
C HIS A 18 -2.53 -15.87 -13.90
N GLY A 19 -2.10 -17.11 -14.11
CA GLY A 19 -0.79 -17.42 -14.71
C GLY A 19 -0.61 -16.83 -16.10
N THR A 20 -1.67 -16.86 -16.93
CA THR A 20 -1.69 -16.24 -18.26
C THR A 20 -1.61 -14.71 -18.19
N SER A 21 -2.13 -14.10 -17.12
CA SER A 21 -2.02 -12.66 -16.91
C SER A 21 -0.62 -12.26 -16.42
N TYR A 22 -0.03 -13.02 -15.50
CA TYR A 22 1.34 -12.77 -15.01
C TYR A 22 2.39 -12.90 -16.11
N SER A 23 2.22 -13.81 -17.07
CA SER A 23 3.15 -13.96 -18.20
C SER A 23 3.18 -12.76 -19.14
N LYS A 24 2.15 -11.90 -19.11
CA LYS A 24 2.07 -10.67 -19.91
C LYS A 24 2.83 -9.49 -19.29
N LEU A 25 3.14 -9.53 -17.99
CA LEU A 25 3.77 -8.41 -17.27
C LEU A 25 5.09 -7.93 -17.89
N PRO A 26 6.07 -8.79 -18.25
CA PRO A 26 7.29 -8.31 -18.89
C PRO A 26 7.02 -7.58 -20.22
N LYS A 27 6.11 -8.10 -21.05
CA LYS A 27 5.71 -7.42 -22.30
C LYS A 27 5.09 -6.05 -22.01
N TYR A 28 4.22 -5.97 -21.00
CA TYR A 28 3.60 -4.72 -20.58
C TYR A 28 4.64 -3.70 -20.09
N VAL A 29 5.62 -4.14 -19.30
CA VAL A 29 6.74 -3.30 -18.82
C VAL A 29 7.52 -2.70 -19.99
N GLU A 30 7.87 -3.51 -20.99
CA GLU A 30 8.56 -2.99 -22.18
C GLU A 30 7.68 -2.02 -22.97
N LEU A 31 6.39 -2.30 -23.14
CA LEU A 31 5.47 -1.38 -23.80
C LEU A 31 5.41 -0.02 -23.10
N VAL A 32 5.33 0.02 -21.77
CA VAL A 32 5.35 1.27 -21.01
C VAL A 32 6.67 2.01 -21.20
N ARG A 33 7.81 1.31 -21.16
CA ARG A 33 9.12 1.94 -21.40
C ARG A 33 9.26 2.52 -22.80
N HIS A 34 8.70 1.85 -23.80
CA HIS A 34 8.75 2.30 -25.20
C HIS A 34 7.80 3.48 -25.47
N HIS A 35 6.57 3.44 -24.95
CA HIS A 35 5.52 4.40 -25.32
C HIS A 35 5.35 5.54 -24.32
N ASN A 36 5.85 5.39 -23.09
CA ASN A 36 5.76 6.40 -22.05
C ASN A 36 7.15 6.67 -21.45
N LEU A 37 8.00 7.30 -22.26
CA LEU A 37 9.38 7.65 -21.90
C LEU A 37 9.42 8.42 -20.58
N GLY A 38 10.34 8.02 -19.69
CA GLY A 38 10.49 8.57 -18.34
C GLY A 38 9.58 7.94 -17.29
N SER A 39 8.68 7.03 -17.66
CA SER A 39 8.00 6.17 -16.69
C SER A 39 8.97 5.17 -16.06
N ILE A 40 8.76 4.86 -14.80
CA ILE A 40 9.57 3.93 -14.01
C ILE A 40 8.83 2.59 -13.94
N CYS A 41 9.38 1.57 -14.61
CA CYS A 41 8.88 0.19 -14.53
C CYS A 41 10.02 -0.77 -14.16
N LYS A 42 9.91 -1.44 -13.02
CA LYS A 42 10.86 -2.47 -12.56
C LYS A 42 10.13 -3.75 -12.22
N ILE A 43 10.55 -4.85 -12.82
CA ILE A 43 10.10 -6.20 -12.47
C ILE A 43 11.26 -6.93 -11.82
N HIS A 44 10.98 -7.60 -10.71
CA HIS A 44 11.93 -8.43 -9.99
C HIS A 44 11.41 -9.85 -10.02
N TYR A 45 12.29 -10.76 -10.40
CA TYR A 45 12.03 -12.19 -10.40
C TYR A 45 12.80 -12.85 -9.25
N ASP A 46 12.17 -13.84 -8.63
CA ASP A 46 12.85 -14.77 -7.74
C ASP A 46 13.38 -15.94 -8.56
N MET A 47 14.59 -16.37 -8.24
CA MET A 47 15.27 -17.52 -8.85
C MET A 47 15.41 -18.59 -7.78
N PRO A 48 14.35 -19.38 -7.53
CA PRO A 48 14.26 -20.17 -6.32
C PRO A 48 15.31 -21.29 -6.22
N ASN A 49 15.93 -21.76 -7.32
CA ASN A 49 17.08 -22.69 -7.33
C ASN A 49 17.72 -22.79 -8.74
N LEU A 50 19.01 -23.15 -8.84
CA LEU A 50 19.73 -23.41 -10.12
C LEU A 50 19.07 -24.49 -11.01
N ILE A 51 18.24 -25.35 -10.42
CA ILE A 51 17.54 -26.46 -11.09
C ILE A 51 16.20 -26.01 -11.68
N MET A 52 15.50 -25.07 -11.04
CA MET A 52 14.29 -24.47 -11.57
C MET A 52 14.68 -23.32 -12.51
N LYS A 53 14.75 -23.62 -13.81
CA LYS A 53 15.18 -22.64 -14.84
C LYS A 53 14.19 -21.51 -15.09
N GLU A 54 12.96 -21.60 -14.58
CA GLU A 54 11.93 -20.60 -14.83
C GLU A 54 11.88 -19.54 -13.72
N PRO A 55 12.12 -18.25 -14.05
CA PRO A 55 12.03 -17.16 -13.09
C PRO A 55 10.60 -17.01 -12.59
N ARG A 56 10.41 -16.94 -11.27
CA ARG A 56 9.10 -16.67 -10.67
C ARG A 56 8.93 -15.18 -10.48
N PHE A 57 7.75 -14.65 -10.81
CA PHE A 57 7.43 -13.26 -10.47
C PHE A 57 7.55 -13.06 -8.95
N PHE A 58 8.30 -12.05 -8.53
CA PHE A 58 8.42 -11.71 -7.11
C PHE A 58 7.68 -10.41 -6.80
N ARG A 59 8.02 -9.35 -7.53
CA ARG A 59 7.39 -8.04 -7.39
C ARG A 59 7.55 -7.18 -8.63
N MET A 60 6.68 -6.19 -8.78
CA MET A 60 6.78 -5.14 -9.78
C MET A 60 6.51 -3.78 -9.16
N PHE A 61 7.28 -2.79 -9.60
CA PHE A 61 7.13 -1.38 -9.29
C PHE A 61 6.82 -0.65 -10.59
N ILE A 62 5.70 0.06 -10.63
CA ILE A 62 5.31 0.90 -11.77
C ILE A 62 4.92 2.30 -11.28
N SER A 63 5.38 3.29 -12.03
CA SER A 63 5.12 4.69 -11.80
C SER A 63 5.25 5.43 -13.13
N PHE A 64 4.28 6.25 -13.47
CA PHE A 64 4.15 6.85 -14.79
C PHE A 64 4.66 8.28 -14.79
N LYS A 65 5.32 8.70 -15.88
CA LYS A 65 5.97 10.00 -15.98
C LYS A 65 5.06 11.17 -15.60
N ALA A 66 3.85 11.21 -16.15
CA ALA A 66 2.92 12.32 -15.93
C ALA A 66 2.61 12.52 -14.43
N GLN A 67 2.35 11.43 -13.71
CA GLN A 67 2.08 11.46 -12.26
C GLN A 67 3.32 11.88 -11.47
N ASN A 68 4.51 11.51 -11.94
CA ASN A 68 5.77 11.84 -11.29
C ASN A 68 6.07 13.33 -11.40
N ASP A 69 5.96 13.87 -12.61
CA ASP A 69 6.18 15.29 -12.88
C ASP A 69 5.20 16.13 -12.02
N GLU A 70 3.91 15.79 -12.01
CA GLU A 70 2.90 16.51 -11.22
C GLU A 70 3.14 16.42 -9.71
N PHE A 71 3.59 15.25 -9.21
CA PHE A 71 3.93 15.09 -7.80
C PHE A 71 5.11 15.98 -7.39
N LEU A 72 6.11 16.12 -8.26
CA LEU A 72 7.31 16.93 -8.00
C LEU A 72 7.05 18.43 -8.15
N GLU A 73 6.07 18.84 -8.98
CA GLU A 73 5.75 20.25 -9.22
C GLU A 73 4.75 20.83 -8.21
N ASP A 74 3.60 20.18 -7.95
CA ASP A 74 2.50 20.75 -7.16
C ASP A 74 1.99 19.82 -6.04
N GLY A 75 2.24 18.51 -6.13
CA GLY A 75 1.94 17.54 -5.06
C GLY A 75 0.45 17.34 -4.73
N ASN A 76 -0.46 18.04 -5.43
CA ASN A 76 -1.91 18.00 -5.19
C ASN A 76 -2.65 16.85 -5.88
N ASN A 77 -1.91 15.95 -6.51
CA ASN A 77 -2.52 14.91 -7.33
C ASN A 77 -3.20 13.83 -6.49
N ARG A 78 -4.39 13.39 -6.92
CA ARG A 78 -5.16 12.31 -6.29
C ARG A 78 -4.95 10.95 -6.97
N PHE A 79 -4.15 10.90 -8.04
CA PHE A 79 -3.83 9.65 -8.72
C PHE A 79 -2.74 8.85 -7.99
N PRO A 80 -2.72 7.50 -8.12
CA PRO A 80 -1.63 6.69 -7.59
C PRO A 80 -0.30 7.10 -8.21
N LEU A 81 0.64 7.54 -7.37
CA LEU A 81 2.00 7.89 -7.80
C LEU A 81 2.84 6.65 -8.14
N VAL A 82 2.73 5.63 -7.30
CA VAL A 82 3.43 4.35 -7.45
C VAL A 82 2.44 3.22 -7.18
N VAL A 83 2.47 2.20 -8.04
CA VAL A 83 1.81 0.92 -7.79
C VAL A 83 2.87 -0.17 -7.63
N VAL A 84 2.76 -0.90 -6.52
CA VAL A 84 3.59 -2.07 -6.24
C VAL A 84 2.73 -3.31 -6.26
N MET A 85 3.13 -4.30 -7.06
CA MET A 85 2.55 -5.64 -7.09
C MET A 85 3.54 -6.61 -6.49
N SER A 86 3.09 -7.46 -5.57
CA SER A 86 3.91 -8.50 -4.95
C SER A 86 3.04 -9.66 -4.48
N GLU A 87 3.62 -10.85 -4.37
CA GLU A 87 2.89 -12.03 -3.86
C GLU A 87 2.52 -11.89 -2.39
N THR A 88 3.38 -11.24 -1.61
CA THR A 88 3.18 -11.01 -0.19
C THR A 88 3.42 -9.54 0.17
N LYS A 89 2.80 -9.08 1.25
CA LYS A 89 3.06 -7.76 1.82
C LYS A 89 3.82 -7.94 3.14
N ASN A 90 5.13 -8.10 3.03
CA ASN A 90 6.05 -8.29 4.15
C ASN A 90 7.03 -7.09 4.26
N ARG A 91 7.89 -7.13 5.29
CA ARG A 91 8.89 -6.08 5.54
C ARG A 91 9.80 -5.86 4.34
N GLU A 92 10.23 -6.92 3.68
CA GLU A 92 11.18 -6.88 2.56
C GLU A 92 10.61 -6.14 1.34
N VAL A 93 9.31 -6.35 1.05
CA VAL A 93 8.60 -5.63 -0.01
C VAL A 93 8.46 -4.15 0.33
N TRP A 94 8.11 -3.82 1.58
CA TRP A 94 8.00 -2.44 2.02
C TRP A 94 9.35 -1.71 2.00
N CYS A 95 10.42 -2.33 2.50
CA CYS A 95 11.78 -1.78 2.42
C CYS A 95 12.19 -1.54 0.97
N SER A 96 11.85 -2.45 0.04
CA SER A 96 12.11 -2.26 -1.38
C SER A 96 11.30 -1.12 -1.99
N PHE A 97 10.03 -0.97 -1.60
CA PHE A 97 9.19 0.15 -2.04
C PHE A 97 9.79 1.48 -1.59
N LEU A 98 10.09 1.63 -0.30
CA LEU A 98 10.65 2.86 0.27
C LEU A 98 12.00 3.21 -0.35
N HIS A 99 12.85 2.21 -0.58
CA HIS A 99 14.13 2.40 -1.29
C HIS A 99 13.93 2.94 -2.71
N PHE A 100 13.02 2.35 -3.49
CA PHE A 100 12.77 2.84 -4.85
C PHE A 100 12.08 4.19 -4.84
N PHE A 101 11.18 4.43 -3.90
CA PHE A 101 10.52 5.71 -3.74
C PHE A 101 11.54 6.84 -3.52
N GLU A 102 12.43 6.70 -2.53
CA GLU A 102 13.50 7.66 -2.28
C GLU A 102 14.44 7.81 -3.48
N LYS A 103 14.81 6.70 -4.13
CA LYS A 103 15.70 6.71 -5.30
C LYS A 103 15.17 7.54 -6.47
N TYR A 104 13.85 7.57 -6.69
CA TYR A 104 13.26 8.20 -7.87
C TYR A 104 12.59 9.55 -7.60
N PHE A 105 12.11 9.77 -6.38
CA PHE A 105 11.39 10.98 -6.00
C PHE A 105 12.16 11.87 -5.01
N GLY A 106 13.22 11.33 -4.40
CA GLY A 106 14.10 12.08 -3.51
C GLY A 106 15.34 12.66 -4.23
N PRO A 107 16.32 13.18 -3.47
CA PRO A 107 16.32 13.26 -2.00
C PRO A 107 15.29 14.28 -1.49
N PHE A 108 14.68 13.98 -0.35
CA PHE A 108 13.76 14.90 0.32
C PHE A 108 14.52 15.71 1.37
N ASP A 109 14.12 16.97 1.56
CA ASP A 109 14.76 17.85 2.55
C ASP A 109 14.59 17.30 3.97
N SER A 110 15.70 17.11 4.68
CA SER A 110 15.69 16.68 6.08
C SER A 110 15.03 17.68 7.02
N HIS A 111 14.95 18.96 6.64
CA HIS A 111 14.29 20.00 7.42
C HIS A 111 12.77 20.03 7.20
N VAL A 112 12.28 19.37 6.14
CA VAL A 112 10.85 19.21 5.85
C VAL A 112 10.58 17.72 5.60
N PRO A 113 10.60 16.90 6.67
CA PRO A 113 10.48 15.46 6.53
C PRO A 113 9.13 15.08 5.92
N LEU A 114 9.16 14.11 4.99
CA LEU A 114 7.93 13.56 4.44
C LEU A 114 7.09 12.88 5.53
N THR A 115 5.79 13.15 5.50
CA THR A 115 4.82 12.42 6.33
C THR A 115 4.23 11.25 5.54
N PHE A 116 4.52 10.03 5.96
CA PHE A 116 3.91 8.81 5.44
C PHE A 116 2.65 8.47 6.24
N MET A 117 1.52 8.30 5.55
CA MET A 117 0.27 7.89 6.18
C MET A 117 -0.19 6.54 5.64
N SER A 118 -0.18 5.52 6.49
CA SER A 118 -0.53 4.14 6.09
C SER A 118 -1.54 3.48 7.03
N ASP A 119 -2.04 2.31 6.66
CA ASP A 119 -2.71 1.45 7.62
C ASP A 119 -1.69 0.80 8.60
N ARG A 120 -2.18 0.00 9.54
CA ARG A 120 -1.35 -0.76 10.49
C ARG A 120 -0.93 -2.13 9.93
N GLN A 121 -0.42 -2.17 8.70
CA GLN A 121 0.05 -3.42 8.12
C GLN A 121 1.30 -3.97 8.82
N LYS A 122 1.34 -5.30 8.97
CA LYS A 122 2.49 -6.01 9.54
C LYS A 122 3.75 -5.77 8.69
N GLY A 123 4.87 -5.47 9.35
CA GLY A 123 6.18 -5.29 8.72
C GLY A 123 6.45 -3.91 8.13
N LEU A 124 5.44 -3.05 8.02
CA LEU A 124 5.59 -1.69 7.50
C LEU A 124 6.26 -0.74 8.51
N ASN A 125 5.97 -0.90 9.81
CA ASN A 125 6.63 -0.13 10.88
C ASN A 125 8.15 -0.34 10.88
N LEU A 126 8.59 -1.60 10.76
CA LEU A 126 10.01 -1.95 10.68
C LEU A 126 10.68 -1.39 9.41
N ALA A 127 9.92 -1.27 8.32
CA ALA A 127 10.42 -0.67 7.09
C ALA A 127 10.60 0.85 7.22
N TYR A 128 9.69 1.53 7.92
CA TYR A 128 9.85 2.96 8.23
C TYR A 128 11.07 3.22 9.11
N GLU A 129 11.23 2.48 10.20
CA GLU A 129 12.39 2.60 11.11
C GLU A 129 13.71 2.41 10.37
N GLU A 130 13.76 1.51 9.38
CA GLU A 130 14.98 1.23 8.61
C GLU A 130 15.23 2.25 7.49
N LYS A 131 14.20 2.58 6.70
CA LYS A 131 14.38 3.34 5.44
C LYS A 131 14.09 4.83 5.58
N ILE A 132 13.29 5.24 6.55
CA ILE A 132 12.89 6.63 6.71
C ILE A 132 12.91 7.00 8.20
N PRO A 133 14.07 6.90 8.87
CA PRO A 133 14.16 7.14 10.32
C PRO A 133 13.82 8.58 10.72
N GLN A 134 13.93 9.53 9.79
CA GLN A 134 13.63 10.96 10.01
C GLN A 134 12.22 11.35 9.53
N GLY A 135 11.47 10.43 8.92
CA GLY A 135 10.15 10.71 8.38
C GLY A 135 9.06 10.63 9.44
N ASP A 136 8.05 11.47 9.29
CA ASP A 136 6.86 11.39 10.15
C ASP A 136 5.97 10.25 9.68
N VAL A 137 5.62 9.33 10.59
CA VAL A 137 4.70 8.22 10.29
C VAL A 137 3.37 8.43 11.01
N ARG A 138 2.28 8.40 10.25
CA ARG A 138 0.91 8.51 10.75
C ARG A 138 0.06 7.33 10.30
N TYR A 139 -0.98 7.03 11.06
CA TYR A 139 -1.94 5.99 10.69
C TYR A 139 -3.21 6.59 10.08
N TYR A 140 -3.62 6.06 8.93
CA TYR A 140 -4.80 6.54 8.22
C TYR A 140 -6.07 6.20 9.00
N CYS A 141 -6.71 7.22 9.54
CA CYS A 141 -7.81 7.07 10.49
C CYS A 141 -9.04 6.39 9.88
N ARG A 142 -9.30 6.58 8.58
CA ARG A 142 -10.40 5.90 7.88
C ARG A 142 -10.16 4.39 7.77
N HIS A 143 -8.90 3.94 7.59
CA HIS A 143 -8.58 2.52 7.64
C HIS A 143 -8.76 1.94 9.04
N ILE A 144 -8.30 2.66 10.09
CA ILE A 144 -8.52 2.26 11.48
C ILE A 144 -10.03 2.13 11.76
N TYR A 145 -10.82 3.13 11.38
CA TYR A 145 -12.26 3.11 11.56
C TYR A 145 -12.93 1.94 10.83
N ASN A 146 -12.61 1.74 9.55
CA ASN A 146 -13.18 0.65 8.76
C ASN A 146 -12.84 -0.73 9.35
N ASN A 147 -11.58 -0.94 9.76
CA ASN A 147 -11.16 -2.19 10.39
C ASN A 147 -11.86 -2.41 11.73
N ALA A 148 -11.97 -1.38 12.54
CA ALA A 148 -12.68 -1.44 13.81
C ALA A 148 -14.18 -1.70 13.59
N LYS A 149 -14.79 -1.10 12.56
CA LYS A 149 -16.21 -1.30 12.20
C LYS A 149 -16.50 -2.75 11.80
N LEU A 150 -15.56 -3.44 11.14
CA LEU A 150 -15.71 -4.86 10.82
C LEU A 150 -15.74 -5.73 12.09
N GLN A 151 -14.96 -5.38 13.11
CA GLN A 151 -14.91 -6.10 14.38
C GLN A 151 -16.07 -5.73 15.32
N PHE A 152 -16.48 -4.46 15.32
CA PHE A 152 -17.51 -3.91 16.22
C PHE A 152 -18.58 -3.10 15.46
N PRO A 153 -19.40 -3.73 14.59
CA PRO A 153 -20.27 -3.02 13.66
C PRO A 153 -21.35 -2.15 14.33
N ARG A 154 -21.76 -2.51 15.56
CA ARG A 154 -22.86 -1.90 16.31
C ARG A 154 -22.42 -0.91 17.38
N LEU A 155 -21.12 -0.79 17.63
CA LEU A 155 -20.58 -0.07 18.79
C LEU A 155 -19.76 1.16 18.37
N LEU A 156 -19.33 1.24 17.11
CA LEU A 156 -18.56 2.37 16.58
C LEU A 156 -19.46 3.46 16.00
N GLN A 157 -19.68 4.50 16.82
CA GLN A 157 -20.28 5.74 16.34
C GLN A 157 -19.24 6.53 15.53
N ARG A 158 -19.57 6.78 14.24
CA ARG A 158 -18.73 7.52 13.30
C ARG A 158 -18.33 8.89 13.84
N ASN A 159 -19.20 9.54 14.61
CA ASN A 159 -19.02 10.88 15.13
C ASN A 159 -17.84 10.95 16.12
N TYR A 160 -17.78 10.08 17.14
CA TYR A 160 -16.67 10.07 18.10
C TYR A 160 -15.33 9.69 17.47
N SER A 161 -15.35 8.79 16.47
CA SER A 161 -14.13 8.50 15.69
C SER A 161 -13.61 9.76 14.98
N TRP A 162 -14.50 10.56 14.41
CA TRP A 162 -14.14 11.80 13.71
C TRP A 162 -13.71 12.93 14.67
N GLU A 163 -14.36 13.03 15.84
CA GLU A 163 -13.96 13.96 16.89
C GLU A 163 -12.56 13.64 17.43
N ALA A 164 -12.26 12.36 17.66
CA ALA A 164 -10.92 11.95 18.08
C ALA A 164 -9.85 12.35 17.06
N THR A 165 -10.15 12.30 15.77
CA THR A 165 -9.20 12.67 14.70
C THR A 165 -9.05 14.17 14.49
N LYS A 166 -10.06 14.95 14.86
CA LYS A 166 -10.07 16.42 14.74
C LYS A 166 -9.56 17.14 15.97
N SER A 167 -9.35 16.42 17.07
CA SER A 167 -8.86 17.02 18.30
C SER A 167 -7.43 17.53 18.12
N PHE A 168 -7.20 18.76 18.58
CA PHE A 168 -5.91 19.45 18.51
C PHE A 168 -5.02 19.18 19.73
N ASP A 169 -5.54 18.50 20.77
CA ASP A 169 -4.81 18.16 21.98
C ASP A 169 -5.07 16.71 22.42
N ILE A 170 -4.19 16.20 23.28
CA ILE A 170 -4.26 14.80 23.74
C ILE A 170 -5.46 14.55 24.66
N LEU A 171 -5.95 15.57 25.36
CA LEU A 171 -7.06 15.45 26.31
C LEU A 171 -8.38 15.25 25.57
N GLY A 172 -8.66 16.07 24.55
CA GLY A 172 -9.81 15.97 23.66
C GLY A 172 -9.77 14.67 22.85
N HIS A 173 -8.59 14.28 22.34
CA HIS A 173 -8.42 12.99 21.67
C HIS A 173 -8.77 11.82 22.60
N ASN A 174 -8.24 11.83 23.82
CA ASN A 174 -8.49 10.78 24.81
C ASN A 174 -9.95 10.79 25.30
N LYS A 175 -10.58 11.96 25.41
CA LYS A 175 -11.99 12.10 25.76
C LYS A 175 -12.89 11.46 24.70
N ALA A 176 -12.69 11.79 23.42
CA ALA A 176 -13.43 11.18 22.31
C ALA A 176 -13.18 9.66 22.21
N LYS A 177 -11.93 9.21 22.44
CA LYS A 177 -11.60 7.78 22.53
C LYS A 177 -12.32 7.08 23.68
N LYS A 178 -12.41 7.70 24.86
CA LYS A 178 -13.12 7.12 26.00
C LYS A 178 -14.59 6.85 25.67
N PHE A 179 -15.26 7.73 24.94
CA PHE A 179 -16.64 7.50 24.49
C PHE A 179 -16.76 6.35 23.49
N LEU A 180 -15.74 6.11 22.65
CA LEU A 180 -15.68 4.92 21.80
C LEU A 180 -15.53 3.63 22.61
N THR A 181 -14.76 3.64 23.71
CA THR A 181 -14.58 2.46 24.57
C THR A 181 -15.71 2.24 25.57
N TRP A 182 -16.36 3.30 26.04
CA TRP A 182 -17.44 3.21 27.02
C TRP A 182 -18.71 2.65 26.39
N GLY A 183 -19.02 3.03 25.14
CA GLY A 183 -20.06 2.39 24.35
C GLY A 183 -19.79 0.91 24.00
N LEU A 184 -18.55 0.41 24.17
CA LEU A 184 -18.21 -1.02 24.06
C LEU A 184 -18.43 -1.80 25.37
N MET A 185 -18.48 -1.13 26.54
CA MET A 185 -18.58 -1.77 27.86
C MET A 185 -19.99 -1.75 28.48
N GLU A 186 -20.94 -1.01 27.91
CA GLU A 186 -22.35 -0.97 28.38
C GLU A 186 -23.25 -2.07 27.77
N LYS A 187 -22.68 -3.13 27.21
CA LYS A 187 -23.38 -4.34 26.74
C LYS A 187 -22.58 -5.59 27.02
#